data_AF-A0A9E4J6W3-F1
#
_entry.id   AF-A0A9E4J6W3-F1
#
_cell.length_a   1.000
_cell.length_b   1.000
_cell.length_c   1.000
_cell.angle_alpha   90.00
_cell.angle_beta   90.00
_cell.angle_gamma   90.00
#
_symmetry.space_group_name_H-M   'P 1'
#
loop_
_entity.id
_entity.type
_entity.pdbx_description
1 polymer ?
#
loop_
_entity_poly.entity_id
_entity_poly.type
_entity_poly.pdbx_seq_one_letter_code
_entity_poly.pdbx_strand_id
1 'polypeptide(L)'
;MALDSEHFLLANALRLVWEAPMALEPEQKALIKSCLKAQGVGTHPRGEGDLDVLHRALIACSFLKDLPEGEAKWLTDHGADFPAATMSYFTRVAWHLHRSPKPLPDAFVKPLVDFLQSTRSHLATVNYDNLLYQRLIAAKVLQGYDGCLVDGFYSEGGFAPTNLDRRYGKNFGWYLHLHGTPLFIDDSSGRTTKQAQNEANPYPTRHLVLTHVSHKRSVIDASPVLSEYWRRLRLALHESDGVTVIGYSGCDEHLNETIKSSQTSSRLVVEWTGAGQEDARRAYWAERIGDGVHLIRLDSVLDFTDWGGAG
;
A
#
# COMPACT_ATOMS: atom_id res chain seq x y z
N MET A 1 -16.96 -8.87 -5.31
CA MET A 1 -16.44 -8.11 -6.48
C MET A 1 -15.79 -6.81 -6.01
N ALA A 2 -14.74 -6.32 -6.68
CA ALA A 2 -14.12 -5.01 -6.38
C ALA A 2 -15.02 -3.86 -6.82
N LEU A 3 -14.92 -2.70 -6.15
CA LEU A 3 -15.70 -1.48 -6.47
C LEU A 3 -15.57 -1.05 -7.94
N ASP A 4 -14.37 -1.22 -8.51
CA ASP A 4 -14.06 -0.98 -9.91
C ASP A 4 -12.91 -1.87 -10.37
N SER A 5 -13.23 -3.07 -10.87
CA SER A 5 -12.20 -4.05 -11.25
C SER A 5 -11.31 -3.57 -12.40
N GLU A 6 -11.81 -2.72 -13.31
CA GLU A 6 -11.01 -2.24 -14.44
C GLU A 6 -10.00 -1.18 -14.00
N HIS A 7 -10.42 -0.26 -13.14
CA HIS A 7 -9.55 0.79 -12.60
C HIS A 7 -8.43 0.23 -11.71
N PHE A 8 -8.76 -0.72 -10.84
CA PHE A 8 -7.79 -1.29 -9.88
C PHE A 8 -6.93 -2.43 -10.46
N LEU A 9 -7.18 -2.86 -11.70
CA LEU A 9 -6.33 -3.85 -12.35
C LEU A 9 -4.97 -3.22 -12.69
N LEU A 10 -3.90 -3.73 -12.07
CA LEU A 10 -2.54 -3.20 -12.27
C LEU A 10 -2.15 -3.09 -13.75
N ALA A 11 -2.46 -4.10 -14.57
CA ALA A 11 -2.16 -4.08 -16.00
C ALA A 11 -2.84 -2.91 -16.73
N ASN A 12 -4.09 -2.57 -16.35
CA ASN A 12 -4.79 -1.42 -16.91
C ASN A 12 -4.18 -0.11 -16.44
N ALA A 13 -3.88 0.02 -15.15
CA ALA A 13 -3.25 1.24 -14.61
C ALA A 13 -1.89 1.51 -15.27
N LEU A 14 -1.05 0.47 -15.42
CA LEU A 14 0.24 0.57 -16.11
C LEU A 14 0.07 1.06 -17.56
N ARG A 15 -0.85 0.45 -18.31
CA ARG A 15 -1.13 0.82 -19.70
C ARG A 15 -1.67 2.24 -19.82
N LEU A 16 -2.69 2.60 -19.04
CA LEU A 16 -3.34 3.90 -19.12
C LEU A 16 -2.38 5.04 -18.80
N VAL A 17 -1.53 4.89 -17.78
CA VAL A 17 -0.51 5.90 -17.47
C VAL A 17 0.57 5.96 -18.54
N TRP A 18 0.93 4.83 -19.14
CA TRP A 18 1.89 4.80 -20.24
C TRP A 18 1.36 5.51 -21.51
N GLU A 19 0.08 5.33 -21.82
CA GLU A 19 -0.59 5.90 -23.00
C GLU A 19 -1.00 7.37 -22.78
N ALA A 20 -1.17 7.80 -21.53
CA ALA A 20 -1.61 9.15 -21.21
C ALA A 20 -0.65 10.22 -21.79
N PRO A 21 -1.19 11.22 -22.52
CA PRO A 21 -0.43 12.38 -22.97
C PRO A 21 0.17 13.13 -21.78
N MET A 22 1.43 13.58 -21.90
CA MET A 22 2.14 14.35 -20.86
C MET A 22 2.30 13.62 -19.49
N ALA A 23 1.94 12.35 -19.41
CA ALA A 23 2.18 11.57 -18.21
C ALA A 23 3.66 11.22 -18.04
N LEU A 24 4.45 11.14 -19.10
CA LEU A 24 5.90 11.01 -19.00
C LEU A 24 6.52 11.75 -20.16
N GLU A 25 7.69 12.33 -19.91
CA GLU A 25 8.48 12.92 -20.99
C GLU A 25 8.94 11.84 -21.98
N PRO A 26 9.08 12.16 -23.27
CA PRO A 26 9.51 11.21 -24.29
C PRO A 26 10.82 10.49 -23.93
N GLU A 27 11.76 11.20 -23.30
CA GLU A 27 13.05 10.69 -22.85
C GLU A 27 12.88 9.65 -21.74
N GLN A 28 11.98 9.90 -20.79
CA GLN A 28 11.67 8.96 -19.71
C GLN A 28 11.05 7.67 -20.27
N LYS A 29 10.10 7.80 -21.22
CA LYS A 29 9.54 6.63 -21.91
C LYS A 29 10.61 5.87 -22.70
N ALA A 30 11.55 6.57 -23.33
CA ALA A 30 12.64 5.93 -24.07
C ALA A 30 13.56 5.10 -23.16
N LEU A 31 13.92 5.63 -21.98
CA LEU A 31 14.72 4.92 -20.97
C LEU A 31 14.04 3.64 -20.48
N ILE A 32 12.78 3.75 -20.05
CA ILE A 32 11.99 2.60 -19.57
C ILE A 32 11.84 1.55 -20.68
N LYS A 33 11.49 1.98 -21.90
CA LYS A 33 11.32 1.11 -23.06
C LYS A 33 12.62 0.39 -23.43
N SER A 34 13.76 1.08 -23.34
CA SER A 34 15.07 0.48 -23.61
C SER A 34 15.37 -0.66 -22.65
N CYS A 35 15.14 -0.45 -21.35
CA CYS A 35 15.32 -1.45 -20.31
C CYS A 35 14.44 -2.71 -20.56
N LEU A 36 13.16 -2.52 -20.88
CA LEU A 36 12.24 -3.63 -21.16
C LEU A 36 12.58 -4.39 -22.45
N LYS A 37 12.95 -3.66 -23.51
CA LYS A 37 13.35 -4.29 -24.79
C LYS A 37 14.59 -5.15 -24.64
N ALA A 38 15.58 -4.69 -23.87
CA ALA A 38 16.81 -5.44 -23.62
C ALA A 38 16.54 -6.79 -22.92
N GLN A 39 15.42 -6.91 -22.20
CA GLN A 39 14.98 -8.14 -21.56
C GLN A 39 13.96 -8.94 -22.38
N GLY A 40 13.65 -8.52 -23.62
CA GLY A 40 12.66 -9.19 -24.48
C GLY A 40 11.21 -9.02 -24.02
N VAL A 41 10.93 -8.08 -23.11
CA VAL A 41 9.65 -7.96 -22.40
C VAL A 41 8.61 -7.13 -23.18
N GLY A 42 9.03 -6.23 -24.07
CA GLY A 42 8.12 -5.46 -24.92
C GLY A 42 8.43 -3.97 -24.90
N THR A 43 7.42 -3.13 -25.15
CA THR A 43 7.60 -1.67 -25.29
C THR A 43 7.06 -0.83 -24.14
N HIS A 44 6.34 -1.44 -23.19
CA HIS A 44 5.76 -0.81 -22.00
C HIS A 44 5.54 -1.86 -20.90
N PRO A 45 5.43 -1.45 -19.62
CA PRO A 45 5.11 -2.37 -18.52
C PRO A 45 3.69 -2.93 -18.59
N ARG A 46 3.53 -4.24 -18.32
CA ARG A 46 2.24 -4.97 -18.40
C ARG A 46 1.82 -5.64 -17.10
N GLY A 47 2.73 -5.79 -16.16
CA GLY A 47 2.46 -6.44 -14.87
C GLY A 47 3.72 -6.53 -14.00
N GLU A 48 3.62 -7.29 -12.91
CA GLU A 48 4.67 -7.36 -11.89
C GLU A 48 6.02 -7.85 -12.42
N GLY A 49 6.04 -8.79 -13.36
CA GLY A 49 7.29 -9.29 -13.96
C GLY A 49 8.07 -8.19 -14.71
N ASP A 50 7.37 -7.28 -15.38
CA ASP A 50 8.00 -6.14 -16.05
C ASP A 50 8.49 -5.11 -15.02
N LEU A 51 7.79 -4.98 -13.88
CA LEU A 51 8.22 -4.12 -12.78
C LEU A 51 9.49 -4.64 -12.10
N ASP A 52 9.68 -5.97 -12.00
CA ASP A 52 10.91 -6.57 -11.47
C ASP A 52 12.16 -6.09 -12.23
N VAL A 53 12.10 -6.16 -13.56
CA VAL A 53 13.18 -5.69 -14.45
C VAL A 53 13.52 -4.23 -14.20
N LEU A 54 12.50 -3.36 -14.17
CA LEU A 54 12.70 -1.94 -13.93
C LEU A 54 13.25 -1.67 -12.53
N HIS A 55 12.77 -2.40 -11.53
CA HIS A 55 13.20 -2.25 -10.14
C HIS A 55 14.66 -2.64 -9.95
N ARG A 56 15.10 -3.75 -10.56
CA ARG A 56 16.51 -4.18 -10.53
C ARG A 56 17.43 -3.14 -11.15
N ALA A 57 17.06 -2.59 -12.31
CA ALA A 57 17.82 -1.53 -12.97
C ALA A 57 17.82 -0.23 -12.13
N LEU A 58 16.69 0.12 -11.53
CA LEU A 58 16.56 1.27 -10.64
C LEU A 58 17.49 1.14 -9.42
N ILE A 59 17.48 0.02 -8.70
CA ILE A 59 18.35 -0.21 -7.54
C ILE A 59 19.82 -0.11 -7.95
N ALA A 60 20.21 -0.78 -9.05
CA ALA A 60 21.59 -0.79 -9.51
C ALA A 60 22.07 0.62 -9.88
N CYS A 61 21.26 1.37 -10.61
CA CYS A 61 21.60 2.75 -11.00
C CYS A 61 21.62 3.68 -9.78
N SER A 62 20.65 3.59 -8.86
CA SER A 62 20.65 4.41 -7.64
C SER A 62 21.88 4.12 -6.77
N PHE A 63 22.23 2.84 -6.57
CA PHE A 63 23.40 2.45 -5.81
C PHE A 63 24.69 3.04 -6.41
N LEU A 64 24.89 2.87 -7.72
CA LEU A 64 26.08 3.40 -8.40
C LEU A 64 26.13 4.93 -8.40
N LYS A 65 24.97 5.59 -8.44
CA LYS A 65 24.86 7.06 -8.39
C LYS A 65 25.28 7.65 -7.04
N ASP A 66 25.07 6.90 -5.96
CA ASP A 66 25.43 7.35 -4.61
C ASP A 66 26.90 7.06 -4.24
N LEU A 67 27.62 6.30 -5.08
CA LEU A 67 29.06 6.07 -4.87
C LEU A 67 29.88 7.29 -5.32
N PRO A 68 30.98 7.63 -4.61
CA PRO A 68 31.90 8.67 -5.07
C PRO A 68 32.45 8.35 -6.46
N GLU A 69 32.39 9.34 -7.36
CA GLU A 69 33.05 9.24 -8.66
C GLU A 69 34.55 9.58 -8.51
N GLY A 70 35.40 8.74 -9.12
CA GLY A 70 36.83 9.00 -9.26
C GLY A 70 37.14 9.61 -10.62
N GLU A 71 38.17 9.11 -11.30
CA GLU A 71 38.52 9.54 -12.66
C GLU A 71 37.55 9.03 -13.73
N ALA A 72 36.77 7.98 -13.42
CA ALA A 72 35.76 7.41 -14.31
C ALA A 72 34.35 7.56 -13.72
N LYS A 73 33.38 7.88 -14.58
CA LYS A 73 31.95 7.88 -14.23
C LYS A 73 31.45 6.44 -14.16
N TRP A 74 30.73 6.10 -13.10
CA TRP A 74 30.11 4.78 -12.94
C TRP A 74 28.92 4.58 -13.88
N LEU A 75 28.22 5.67 -14.22
CA LEU A 75 27.01 5.64 -15.03
C LEU A 75 27.15 6.53 -16.26
N THR A 76 26.50 6.11 -17.34
CA THR A 76 26.15 7.02 -18.44
C THR A 76 25.07 8.00 -17.97
N ASP A 77 24.86 9.10 -18.68
CA ASP A 77 23.79 10.04 -18.38
C ASP A 77 22.41 9.33 -18.34
N HIS A 78 22.18 8.40 -19.27
CA HIS A 78 21.00 7.54 -19.27
C HIS A 78 20.86 6.69 -18.00
N GLY A 79 21.95 6.10 -17.52
CA GLY A 79 21.96 5.35 -16.26
C GLY A 79 21.69 6.23 -15.05
N ALA A 80 22.25 7.44 -15.03
CA ALA A 80 22.05 8.42 -13.95
C ALA A 80 20.61 8.97 -13.89
N ASP A 81 19.93 9.06 -15.04
CA ASP A 81 18.55 9.54 -15.18
C ASP A 81 17.49 8.44 -15.03
N PHE A 82 17.87 7.18 -15.22
CA PHE A 82 16.95 6.03 -15.18
C PHE A 82 16.15 5.93 -13.88
N PRO A 83 16.73 6.12 -12.67
CA PRO A 83 15.96 6.10 -11.42
C PRO A 83 14.84 7.14 -11.41
N ALA A 84 15.12 8.37 -11.84
CA ALA A 84 14.14 9.45 -11.85
C ALA A 84 12.99 9.15 -12.83
N ALA A 85 13.30 8.63 -14.03
CA ALA A 85 12.31 8.24 -15.01
C ALA A 85 11.38 7.14 -14.48
N THR A 86 11.95 6.08 -13.88
CA THR A 86 11.20 4.94 -13.37
C THR A 86 10.34 5.31 -12.16
N MET A 87 10.89 6.09 -11.21
CA MET A 87 10.12 6.58 -10.06
C MET A 87 8.97 7.50 -10.50
N SER A 88 9.20 8.38 -11.49
CA SER A 88 8.12 9.22 -12.02
C SER A 88 6.97 8.39 -12.56
N TYR A 89 7.27 7.32 -13.31
CA TYR A 89 6.26 6.40 -13.83
C TYR A 89 5.50 5.68 -12.71
N PHE A 90 6.21 5.08 -11.75
CA PHE A 90 5.57 4.36 -10.63
C PHE A 90 4.69 5.27 -9.79
N THR A 91 5.15 6.47 -9.48
CA THR A 91 4.36 7.47 -8.78
C THR A 91 3.07 7.81 -9.52
N ARG A 92 3.11 7.93 -10.85
CA ARG A 92 1.91 8.25 -11.64
C ARG A 92 0.94 7.09 -11.73
N VAL A 93 1.43 5.85 -11.80
CA VAL A 93 0.61 4.64 -11.68
C VAL A 93 -0.05 4.58 -10.31
N ALA A 94 0.69 4.87 -9.25
CA ALA A 94 0.13 4.96 -7.90
C ALA A 94 -0.94 6.04 -7.79
N TRP A 95 -0.72 7.23 -8.36
CA TRP A 95 -1.72 8.30 -8.41
C TRP A 95 -2.97 7.94 -9.20
N HIS A 96 -2.82 7.17 -10.28
CA HIS A 96 -3.97 6.63 -11.02
C HIS A 96 -4.81 5.74 -10.09
N LEU A 97 -4.20 4.75 -9.44
CA LEU A 97 -4.88 3.85 -8.50
C LEU A 97 -5.41 4.58 -7.25
N HIS A 98 -4.74 5.67 -6.85
CA HIS A 98 -5.11 6.46 -5.69
C HIS A 98 -6.44 7.19 -5.88
N ARG A 99 -6.66 7.72 -7.09
CA ARG A 99 -7.80 8.58 -7.43
C ARG A 99 -8.93 7.74 -8.01
N SER A 100 -9.56 6.93 -7.15
CA SER A 100 -10.76 6.19 -7.53
C SER A 100 -11.87 7.15 -7.97
N PRO A 101 -12.52 6.91 -9.12
CA PRO A 101 -13.65 7.71 -9.56
C PRO A 101 -14.93 7.40 -8.77
N LYS A 102 -14.97 6.28 -8.04
CA LYS A 102 -16.14 5.80 -7.30
C LYS A 102 -15.87 5.85 -5.79
N PRO A 103 -16.80 6.39 -4.97
CA PRO A 103 -16.68 6.32 -3.52
C PRO A 103 -17.06 4.93 -2.99
N LEU A 104 -16.60 4.59 -1.79
CA LEU A 104 -17.14 3.41 -1.09
C LEU A 104 -18.62 3.63 -0.71
N PRO A 105 -19.45 2.57 -0.77
CA PRO A 105 -20.84 2.63 -0.34
C PRO A 105 -20.96 2.97 1.16
N ASP A 106 -21.91 3.84 1.50
CA ASP A 106 -22.18 4.22 2.90
C ASP A 106 -22.58 3.02 3.76
N ALA A 107 -23.28 2.05 3.16
CA ALA A 107 -23.68 0.81 3.82
C ALA A 107 -22.49 -0.02 4.33
N PHE A 108 -21.33 0.07 3.66
CA PHE A 108 -20.08 -0.55 4.09
C PHE A 108 -19.35 0.32 5.12
N VAL A 109 -19.21 1.62 4.80
CA VAL A 109 -18.37 2.56 5.54
C VAL A 109 -18.94 2.86 6.92
N LYS A 110 -20.25 3.06 7.05
CA LYS A 110 -20.86 3.49 8.30
C LYS A 110 -20.70 2.44 9.41
N PRO A 111 -21.01 1.15 9.21
CA PRO A 111 -20.76 0.12 10.23
C PRO A 111 -19.29 0.02 10.62
N LEU A 112 -18.36 0.15 9.66
CA LEU A 112 -16.92 0.17 9.94
C LEU A 112 -16.53 1.37 10.82
N VAL A 113 -17.02 2.56 10.50
CA VAL A 113 -16.77 3.77 11.29
C VAL A 113 -17.31 3.62 12.70
N ASP A 114 -18.56 3.16 12.85
CA ASP A 114 -19.20 2.97 14.16
C ASP A 114 -18.37 1.99 15.01
N PHE A 115 -17.93 0.88 14.41
CA PHE A 115 -17.06 -0.10 15.04
C PHE A 115 -15.71 0.50 15.48
N LEU A 116 -15.02 1.24 14.60
CA LEU A 116 -13.72 1.85 14.92
C LEU A 116 -13.84 2.90 16.03
N GLN A 117 -14.93 3.66 16.05
CA GLN A 117 -15.19 4.65 17.09
C GLN A 117 -15.46 4.00 18.46
N SER A 118 -16.17 2.88 18.48
CA SER A 118 -16.49 2.18 19.73
C SER A 118 -15.30 1.39 20.29
N THR A 119 -14.53 0.73 19.42
CA THR A 119 -13.48 -0.23 19.82
C THR A 119 -12.08 0.36 19.82
N ARG A 120 -11.82 1.38 18.99
CA ARG A 120 -10.46 1.85 18.66
C ARG A 120 -9.58 0.73 18.06
N SER A 121 -10.18 -0.26 17.41
CA SER A 121 -9.44 -1.31 16.70
C SER A 121 -8.51 -0.71 15.64
N HIS A 122 -7.44 -1.44 15.33
CA HIS A 122 -6.49 -1.06 14.29
C HIS A 122 -7.07 -1.29 12.90
N LEU A 123 -6.62 -0.49 11.94
CA LEU A 123 -6.95 -0.68 10.52
C LEU A 123 -5.68 -0.65 9.70
N ALA A 124 -5.41 -1.72 8.96
CA ALA A 124 -4.30 -1.79 8.03
C ALA A 124 -4.80 -2.02 6.60
N THR A 125 -4.15 -1.40 5.63
CA THR A 125 -4.45 -1.57 4.22
C THR A 125 -3.17 -1.73 3.40
N VAL A 126 -3.26 -2.59 2.38
CA VAL A 126 -2.24 -2.75 1.33
C VAL A 126 -2.66 -2.08 0.01
N ASN A 127 -3.86 -1.49 -0.04
CA ASN A 127 -4.34 -0.84 -1.26
C ASN A 127 -3.62 0.49 -1.48
N TYR A 128 -3.54 0.98 -2.72
CA TYR A 128 -2.98 2.32 -3.01
C TYR A 128 -4.04 3.43 -3.02
N ASP A 129 -5.31 3.04 -3.08
CA ASP A 129 -6.47 3.93 -3.13
C ASP A 129 -6.62 4.79 -1.86
N ASN A 130 -7.40 5.86 -1.97
CA ASN A 130 -7.77 6.71 -0.84
C ASN A 130 -9.19 6.45 -0.31
N LEU A 131 -9.81 5.34 -0.72
CA LEU A 131 -11.22 5.10 -0.48
C LEU A 131 -11.55 5.04 1.02
N LEU A 132 -10.79 4.26 1.79
CA LEU A 132 -10.96 4.23 3.24
C LEU A 132 -10.52 5.55 3.86
N TYR A 133 -9.35 6.03 3.46
CA TYR A 133 -8.72 7.21 4.07
C TYR A 133 -9.62 8.45 4.01
N GLN A 134 -10.21 8.76 2.85
CA GLN A 134 -11.15 9.88 2.68
C GLN A 134 -12.36 9.76 3.60
N ARG A 135 -12.96 8.58 3.65
CA ARG A 135 -14.18 8.33 4.41
C ARG A 135 -13.92 8.42 5.92
N LEU A 136 -12.76 7.95 6.38
CA LEU A 136 -12.35 8.02 7.79
C LEU A 136 -11.98 9.44 8.24
N ILE A 137 -11.38 10.27 7.37
CA ILE A 137 -11.18 11.70 7.66
C ILE A 137 -12.54 12.40 7.77
N ALA A 138 -13.44 12.18 6.79
CA ALA A 138 -14.77 12.80 6.79
C ALA A 138 -15.59 12.42 8.03
N ALA A 139 -15.43 11.18 8.52
CA ALA A 139 -16.05 10.68 9.73
C ALA A 139 -15.32 11.06 11.04
N LYS A 140 -14.26 11.89 10.97
CA LYS A 140 -13.42 12.29 12.12
C LYS A 140 -12.78 11.10 12.88
N VAL A 141 -12.63 9.96 12.21
CA VAL A 141 -11.90 8.80 12.74
C VAL A 141 -10.40 9.06 12.69
N LEU A 142 -9.91 9.63 11.58
CA LEU A 142 -8.51 10.04 11.38
C LEU A 142 -8.36 11.55 11.57
N GLN A 143 -8.24 11.96 12.84
CA GLN A 143 -8.10 13.36 13.24
C GLN A 143 -6.95 13.55 14.25
N GLY A 144 -5.80 12.92 13.98
CA GLY A 144 -4.66 12.93 14.91
C GLY A 144 -5.05 12.37 16.28
N TYR A 145 -4.61 13.02 17.37
CA TYR A 145 -4.93 12.58 18.73
C TYR A 145 -6.36 12.92 19.21
N ASP A 146 -7.15 13.56 18.35
CA ASP A 146 -8.56 13.87 18.60
C ASP A 146 -9.50 12.84 17.93
N GLY A 147 -8.97 12.00 17.03
CA GLY A 147 -9.68 10.86 16.44
C GLY A 147 -9.46 9.56 17.20
N CYS A 148 -10.03 8.46 16.69
CA CYS A 148 -9.79 7.12 17.24
C CYS A 148 -8.65 6.37 16.54
N LEU A 149 -8.20 6.82 15.36
CA LEU A 149 -7.05 6.28 14.65
C LEU A 149 -5.95 7.33 14.46
N VAL A 150 -4.69 6.89 14.59
CA VAL A 150 -3.49 7.69 14.32
C VAL A 150 -2.62 7.03 13.27
N ASP A 151 -2.11 7.82 12.32
CA ASP A 151 -1.23 7.36 11.23
C ASP A 151 0.23 7.86 11.36
N GLY A 152 0.55 8.58 12.44
CA GLY A 152 1.91 9.01 12.77
C GLY A 152 2.37 10.31 12.10
N PHE A 153 1.53 10.94 11.28
CA PHE A 153 1.82 12.25 10.67
C PHE A 153 1.15 13.40 11.43
N TYR A 154 1.92 14.45 11.73
CA TYR A 154 1.41 15.72 12.25
C TYR A 154 1.83 16.90 11.37
N SER A 155 0.97 17.92 11.31
CA SER A 155 1.09 19.07 10.41
C SER A 155 2.42 19.82 10.52
N GLU A 156 2.99 19.94 11.72
CA GLU A 156 4.22 20.72 11.95
C GLU A 156 5.51 19.88 11.87
N GLY A 157 5.42 18.56 12.09
CA GLY A 157 6.57 17.67 12.25
C GLY A 157 6.75 16.59 11.19
N GLY A 158 5.75 16.37 10.33
CA GLY A 158 5.73 15.23 9.43
C GLY A 158 5.53 13.90 10.16
N PHE A 159 6.07 12.83 9.60
CA PHE A 159 6.05 11.51 10.21
C PHE A 159 7.09 11.39 11.34
N ALA A 160 6.70 10.79 12.45
CA ALA A 160 7.64 10.30 13.45
C ALA A 160 7.12 9.02 14.11
N PRO A 161 7.97 8.00 14.35
CA PRO A 161 7.56 6.80 15.10
C PRO A 161 6.95 7.10 16.46
N THR A 162 7.44 8.14 17.15
CA THR A 162 6.94 8.58 18.45
C THR A 162 5.50 9.09 18.41
N ASN A 163 5.02 9.50 17.24
CA ASN A 163 3.65 9.93 17.03
C ASN A 163 2.65 8.77 17.08
N LEU A 164 3.14 7.53 16.95
CA LEU A 164 2.35 6.31 17.06
C LEU A 164 2.34 5.76 18.50
N ASP A 165 3.09 6.38 19.42
CA ASP A 165 3.11 5.99 20.82
C ASP A 165 1.90 6.57 21.57
N ARG A 166 1.20 5.70 22.29
CA ARG A 166 0.15 6.12 23.23
C ARG A 166 0.80 6.73 24.48
N ARG A 167 0.86 8.07 24.53
CA ARG A 167 1.39 8.85 25.68
C ARG A 167 0.26 9.59 26.39
N TYR A 168 0.51 10.00 27.64
CA TYR A 168 -0.41 10.87 28.40
C TYR A 168 -1.85 10.34 28.51
N GLY A 169 -2.00 9.02 28.68
CA GLY A 169 -3.32 8.38 28.80
C GLY A 169 -4.14 8.32 27.51
N LYS A 170 -3.55 8.67 26.35
CA LYS A 170 -4.22 8.55 25.06
C LYS A 170 -4.46 7.08 24.71
N ASN A 171 -5.65 6.80 24.19
CA ASN A 171 -6.03 5.49 23.67
C ASN A 171 -6.57 5.65 22.25
N PHE A 172 -5.93 5.01 21.28
CA PHE A 172 -6.25 5.05 19.85
C PHE A 172 -5.76 3.77 19.17
N GLY A 173 -6.38 3.40 18.05
CA GLY A 173 -5.87 2.41 17.12
C GLY A 173 -4.90 3.03 16.12
N TRP A 174 -4.24 2.19 15.32
CA TRP A 174 -3.35 2.65 14.25
C TRP A 174 -4.02 2.50 12.91
N TYR A 175 -3.86 3.51 12.05
CA TYR A 175 -4.14 3.39 10.61
C TYR A 175 -2.83 3.19 9.86
N LEU A 176 -2.67 2.01 9.26
CA LEU A 176 -1.40 1.57 8.69
C LEU A 176 -1.54 1.35 7.18
N HIS A 177 -0.89 2.20 6.40
CA HIS A 177 -0.82 2.08 4.94
C HIS A 177 0.40 1.23 4.58
N LEU A 178 0.29 -0.10 4.67
CA LEU A 178 1.43 -1.03 4.70
C LEU A 178 2.27 -1.03 3.40
N HIS A 179 1.64 -0.74 2.26
CA HIS A 179 2.32 -0.57 0.97
C HIS A 179 2.56 0.90 0.62
N GLY A 180 2.24 1.81 1.54
CA GLY A 180 2.40 3.24 1.36
C GLY A 180 1.35 3.87 0.45
N THR A 181 1.54 5.15 0.18
CA THR A 181 0.61 5.96 -0.61
C THR A 181 1.39 7.04 -1.36
N PRO A 182 0.94 7.44 -2.56
CA PRO A 182 1.53 8.57 -3.27
C PRO A 182 1.44 9.91 -2.52
N LEU A 183 0.69 9.99 -1.42
CA LEU A 183 0.64 11.18 -0.55
C LEU A 183 1.89 11.35 0.32
N PHE A 184 2.65 10.28 0.58
CA PHE A 184 3.86 10.37 1.40
C PHE A 184 5.02 10.88 0.54
N ILE A 185 5.64 11.98 0.93
CA ILE A 185 6.77 12.60 0.21
C ILE A 185 7.83 13.05 1.20
N ASP A 186 9.09 13.09 0.75
CA ASP A 186 10.13 13.75 1.52
C ASP A 186 10.18 15.23 1.13
N ASP A 187 10.14 16.12 2.13
CA ASP A 187 10.32 17.55 1.92
C ASP A 187 11.79 17.88 1.60
N SER A 188 12.08 19.15 1.27
CA SER A 188 13.45 19.58 0.94
C SER A 188 14.47 19.41 2.07
N SER A 189 14.01 19.19 3.31
CA SER A 189 14.86 18.89 4.47
C SER A 189 15.03 17.38 4.73
N GLY A 190 14.46 16.53 3.87
CA GLY A 190 14.49 15.08 4.00
C GLY A 190 13.50 14.53 5.04
N ARG A 191 12.56 15.35 5.54
CA ARG A 191 11.51 14.88 6.44
C ARG A 191 10.36 14.31 5.63
N THR A 192 9.88 13.14 6.01
CA THR A 192 8.70 12.56 5.37
C THR A 192 7.43 13.26 5.84
N THR A 193 6.69 13.84 4.91
CA THR A 193 5.42 14.54 5.12
C THR A 193 4.31 13.85 4.33
N LYS A 194 3.07 14.18 4.67
CA LYS A 194 1.87 13.65 3.99
C LYS A 194 1.15 14.82 3.34
N GLN A 195 1.03 14.78 2.02
CA GLN A 195 0.33 15.80 1.26
C GLN A 195 -1.16 15.85 1.63
N ALA A 196 -1.72 17.05 1.72
CA ALA A 196 -3.16 17.26 1.86
C ALA A 196 -3.85 16.88 0.54
N GLN A 197 -4.90 16.05 0.60
CA GLN A 197 -5.47 15.43 -0.60
C GLN A 197 -5.98 16.43 -1.66
N ASN A 198 -6.51 17.58 -1.22
CA ASN A 198 -7.02 18.65 -2.07
C ASN A 198 -5.92 19.42 -2.82
N GLU A 199 -4.69 19.36 -2.32
CA GLU A 199 -3.53 20.10 -2.85
C GLU A 199 -2.45 19.17 -3.41
N ALA A 200 -2.64 17.87 -3.28
CA ALA A 200 -1.62 16.87 -3.55
C ALA A 200 -1.34 16.72 -5.05
N ASN A 201 -0.05 16.75 -5.37
CA ASN A 201 0.45 16.63 -6.73
C ASN A 201 1.33 15.38 -6.90
N PRO A 202 1.44 14.84 -8.14
CA PRO A 202 2.41 13.80 -8.45
C PRO A 202 3.85 14.23 -8.18
N TYR A 203 4.42 13.70 -7.10
CA TYR A 203 5.81 13.88 -6.73
C TYR A 203 6.47 12.51 -6.49
N PRO A 204 7.65 12.23 -7.09
CA PRO A 204 8.35 10.97 -6.91
C PRO A 204 8.56 10.63 -5.42
N THR A 205 8.19 9.42 -5.01
CA THR A 205 8.27 9.01 -3.60
C THR A 205 8.82 7.60 -3.44
N ARG A 206 9.69 7.41 -2.45
CA ARG A 206 10.20 6.10 -2.02
C ARG A 206 9.32 5.40 -0.98
N HIS A 207 8.23 6.05 -0.52
CA HIS A 207 7.33 5.53 0.51
C HIS A 207 6.14 4.79 -0.11
N LEU A 208 6.42 3.96 -1.12
CA LEU A 208 5.43 3.26 -1.91
C LEU A 208 5.99 1.91 -2.37
N VAL A 209 5.22 0.84 -2.19
CA VAL A 209 5.54 -0.52 -2.61
C VAL A 209 4.81 -0.84 -3.90
N LEU A 210 5.29 -0.33 -5.04
CA LEU A 210 4.77 -0.70 -6.36
C LEU A 210 5.86 -1.45 -7.15
N THR A 211 6.06 -2.71 -6.81
CA THR A 211 7.15 -3.54 -7.33
C THR A 211 6.76 -5.02 -7.31
N HIS A 212 7.62 -5.87 -7.87
CA HIS A 212 7.48 -7.32 -7.82
C HIS A 212 7.66 -7.85 -6.38
N VAL A 213 7.02 -8.99 -6.07
CA VAL A 213 7.00 -9.59 -4.73
C VAL A 213 8.39 -9.81 -4.13
N SER A 214 9.39 -10.14 -4.95
CA SER A 214 10.81 -10.34 -4.57
C SER A 214 11.45 -9.13 -3.90
N HIS A 215 10.98 -7.91 -4.21
CA HIS A 215 11.61 -6.67 -3.76
C HIS A 215 10.83 -5.94 -2.67
N LYS A 216 9.60 -6.37 -2.37
CA LYS A 216 8.71 -5.69 -1.41
C LYS A 216 9.38 -5.43 -0.06
N ARG A 217 10.06 -6.44 0.51
CA ARG A 217 10.74 -6.32 1.81
C ARG A 217 11.81 -5.23 1.78
N SER A 218 12.66 -5.22 0.76
CA SER A 218 13.71 -4.21 0.62
C SER A 218 13.14 -2.79 0.49
N VAL A 219 12.02 -2.62 -0.22
CA VAL A 219 11.35 -1.31 -0.35
C VAL A 219 10.72 -0.87 0.97
N ILE A 220 10.09 -1.80 1.69
CA ILE A 220 9.53 -1.55 3.03
C ILE A 220 10.63 -1.12 4.00
N ASP A 221 11.74 -1.84 4.04
CA ASP A 221 12.85 -1.61 4.97
C ASP A 221 13.59 -0.28 4.67
N ALA A 222 13.67 0.10 3.40
CA ALA A 222 14.26 1.37 2.98
C ALA A 222 13.39 2.60 3.33
N SER A 223 12.12 2.38 3.68
CA SER A 223 11.18 3.45 4.01
C SER A 223 10.98 3.56 5.54
N PRO A 224 11.32 4.71 6.16
CA PRO A 224 11.13 4.88 7.61
C PRO A 224 9.65 4.80 8.04
N VAL A 225 8.72 5.16 7.15
CA VAL A 225 7.27 5.05 7.41
C VAL A 225 6.81 3.60 7.33
N LEU A 226 7.17 2.89 6.25
CA LEU A 226 6.66 1.54 6.02
C LEU A 226 7.26 0.55 7.01
N SER A 227 8.57 0.59 7.24
CA SER A 227 9.22 -0.25 8.25
C SER A 227 8.57 -0.08 9.63
N GLU A 228 8.27 1.15 10.05
CA GLU A 228 7.57 1.42 11.31
C GLU A 228 6.12 0.92 11.28
N TYR A 229 5.39 1.08 10.18
CA TYR A 229 4.02 0.55 10.05
C TYR A 229 3.98 -0.97 10.17
N TRP A 230 4.91 -1.68 9.53
CA TRP A 230 5.01 -3.14 9.66
C TRP A 230 5.39 -3.56 11.09
N ARG A 231 6.21 -2.78 11.79
CA ARG A 231 6.48 -2.99 13.21
C ARG A 231 5.21 -2.80 14.05
N ARG A 232 4.44 -1.74 13.80
CA ARG A 232 3.15 -1.48 14.49
C ARG A 232 2.09 -2.53 14.17
N LEU A 233 2.08 -3.10 12.97
CA LEU A 233 1.17 -4.20 12.62
C LEU A 233 1.40 -5.42 13.52
N ARG A 234 2.66 -5.80 13.77
CA ARG A 234 2.96 -6.91 14.69
C ARG A 234 2.48 -6.63 16.11
N LEU A 235 2.63 -5.39 16.57
CA LEU A 235 2.08 -4.96 17.86
C LEU A 235 0.56 -4.99 17.88
N ALA A 236 -0.09 -4.50 16.82
CA ALA A 236 -1.54 -4.51 16.68
C ALA A 236 -2.10 -5.92 16.77
N LEU A 237 -1.49 -6.86 16.05
CA LEU A 237 -1.89 -8.28 16.07
C LEU A 237 -1.70 -8.91 17.45
N HIS A 238 -0.65 -8.52 18.18
CA HIS A 238 -0.41 -9.02 19.54
C HIS A 238 -1.43 -8.49 20.56
N GLU A 239 -1.88 -7.24 20.42
CA GLU A 239 -2.83 -6.63 21.37
C GLU A 239 -4.31 -6.76 20.97
N SER A 240 -4.60 -7.36 19.80
CA SER A 240 -5.96 -7.57 19.31
C SER A 240 -6.50 -8.95 19.67
N ASP A 241 -7.77 -9.02 20.03
CA ASP A 241 -8.48 -10.29 20.29
C ASP A 241 -8.71 -11.12 19.01
N GLY A 242 -8.71 -10.46 17.84
CA GLY A 242 -8.99 -11.07 16.55
C GLY A 242 -8.41 -10.29 15.38
N VAL A 243 -8.34 -10.92 14.21
CA VAL A 243 -7.98 -10.28 12.95
C VAL A 243 -9.04 -10.57 11.89
N THR A 244 -9.52 -9.50 11.24
CA THR A 244 -10.44 -9.59 10.10
C THR A 244 -9.72 -9.18 8.82
N VAL A 245 -9.71 -10.07 7.84
CA VAL A 245 -9.07 -9.88 6.54
C VAL A 245 -10.15 -9.81 5.47
N ILE A 246 -10.28 -8.67 4.80
CA ILE A 246 -11.38 -8.40 3.87
C ILE A 246 -10.88 -8.07 2.47
N GLY A 247 -11.49 -8.67 1.44
CA GLY A 247 -11.19 -8.35 0.04
C GLY A 247 -9.75 -8.64 -0.39
N TYR A 248 -9.03 -9.45 0.39
CA TYR A 248 -7.64 -9.80 0.17
C TYR A 248 -7.50 -11.15 -0.52
N SER A 249 -6.54 -11.28 -1.44
CA SER A 249 -6.35 -12.50 -2.23
C SER A 249 -5.51 -13.57 -1.52
N GLY A 250 -4.68 -13.18 -0.54
CA GLY A 250 -3.67 -14.07 0.04
C GLY A 250 -2.32 -14.05 -0.67
N CYS A 251 -2.11 -13.15 -1.64
CA CYS A 251 -0.88 -13.11 -2.44
C CYS A 251 0.30 -12.36 -1.79
N ASP A 252 0.12 -11.68 -0.66
CA ASP A 252 1.20 -11.01 0.06
C ASP A 252 1.78 -11.93 1.14
N GLU A 253 2.88 -12.61 0.81
CA GLU A 253 3.54 -13.57 1.69
C GLU A 253 4.00 -12.94 3.01
N HIS A 254 4.47 -11.70 2.99
CA HIS A 254 4.93 -11.02 4.20
C HIS A 254 3.77 -10.72 5.16
N LEU A 255 2.62 -10.28 4.64
CA LEU A 255 1.41 -10.10 5.46
C LEU A 255 0.93 -11.45 6.02
N ASN A 256 0.89 -12.48 5.17
CA ASN A 256 0.47 -13.82 5.56
C ASN A 256 1.33 -14.38 6.70
N GLU A 257 2.65 -14.33 6.55
CA GLU A 257 3.59 -14.74 7.60
C GLU A 257 3.40 -13.93 8.88
N THR A 258 3.17 -12.62 8.76
CA THR A 258 2.96 -11.73 9.91
C THR A 258 1.71 -12.12 10.69
N ILE A 259 0.59 -12.38 10.02
CA ILE A 259 -0.67 -12.85 10.64
C ILE A 259 -0.52 -14.28 11.19
N LYS A 260 0.11 -15.18 10.43
CA LYS A 260 0.32 -16.57 10.84
C LYS A 260 1.19 -16.68 12.09
N SER A 261 2.18 -15.81 12.22
CA SER A 261 3.07 -15.76 13.38
C SER A 261 2.45 -15.09 14.61
N SER A 262 1.28 -14.46 14.48
CA SER A 262 0.61 -13.82 15.62
C SER A 262 -0.08 -14.85 16.51
N GLN A 263 -0.15 -14.55 17.82
CA GLN A 263 -0.88 -15.34 18.81
C GLN A 263 -2.39 -15.04 18.80
N THR A 264 -2.87 -14.29 17.81
CA THR A 264 -4.28 -13.92 17.68
C THR A 264 -5.14 -15.18 17.59
N SER A 265 -6.15 -15.28 18.45
CA SER A 265 -6.98 -16.48 18.62
C SER A 265 -8.11 -16.58 17.60
N SER A 266 -8.62 -15.43 17.12
CA SER A 266 -9.70 -15.37 16.13
C SER A 266 -9.23 -14.82 14.78
N ARG A 267 -9.50 -15.55 13.70
CA ARG A 267 -9.17 -15.15 12.32
C ARG A 267 -10.43 -15.19 11.46
N LEU A 268 -10.90 -14.02 11.04
CA LEU A 268 -12.01 -13.87 10.12
C LEU A 268 -11.50 -13.51 8.73
N VAL A 269 -11.95 -14.23 7.71
CA VAL A 269 -11.71 -13.88 6.31
C VAL A 269 -13.04 -13.60 5.63
N VAL A 270 -13.16 -12.43 5.01
CA VAL A 270 -14.30 -12.02 4.19
C VAL A 270 -13.84 -11.94 2.74
N GLU A 271 -14.23 -12.93 1.93
CA GLU A 271 -13.84 -13.02 0.52
C GLU A 271 -15.04 -13.04 -0.43
N TRP A 272 -14.74 -12.95 -1.72
CA TRP A 272 -15.74 -13.05 -2.78
C TRP A 272 -16.15 -14.51 -3.05
N THR A 273 -17.45 -14.76 -3.22
CA THR A 273 -18.03 -16.07 -3.57
C THR A 273 -17.45 -16.68 -4.85
N GLY A 274 -16.98 -15.86 -5.79
CA GLY A 274 -16.34 -16.34 -7.03
C GLY A 274 -14.87 -16.77 -6.90
N ALA A 275 -14.27 -16.71 -5.71
CA ALA A 275 -12.84 -17.06 -5.53
C ALA A 275 -12.52 -18.57 -5.67
N GLY A 276 -13.53 -19.45 -5.66
CA GLY A 276 -13.35 -20.90 -5.77
C GLY A 276 -14.38 -21.72 -4.99
N GLN A 277 -14.13 -23.04 -4.84
CA GLN A 277 -14.94 -23.95 -4.02
C GLN A 277 -14.63 -23.76 -2.53
N GLU A 278 -15.65 -23.77 -1.68
CA GLU A 278 -15.52 -23.36 -0.28
C GLU A 278 -14.47 -24.16 0.50
N ASP A 279 -14.47 -25.49 0.41
CA ASP A 279 -13.51 -26.34 1.13
C ASP A 279 -12.06 -26.05 0.70
N ALA A 280 -11.85 -25.87 -0.61
CA ALA A 280 -10.53 -25.50 -1.14
C ALA A 280 -10.09 -24.11 -0.66
N ARG A 281 -11.03 -23.16 -0.52
CA ARG A 281 -10.74 -21.83 0.01
C ARG A 281 -10.46 -21.85 1.51
N ARG A 282 -11.16 -22.67 2.30
CA ARG A 282 -10.85 -22.87 3.73
C ARG A 282 -9.45 -23.44 3.92
N ALA A 283 -9.10 -24.48 3.16
CA ALA A 283 -7.75 -25.06 3.18
C ALA A 283 -6.68 -24.04 2.76
N TYR A 284 -6.94 -23.27 1.69
CA TYR A 284 -6.06 -22.20 1.24
C TYR A 284 -5.80 -21.17 2.34
N TRP A 285 -6.84 -20.70 3.04
CA TRP A 285 -6.67 -19.69 4.10
C TRP A 285 -5.96 -20.26 5.33
N ALA A 286 -6.24 -21.51 5.71
CA ALA A 286 -5.53 -22.19 6.79
C ALA A 286 -4.02 -22.27 6.50
N GLU A 287 -3.64 -22.58 5.26
CA GLU A 287 -2.24 -22.59 4.81
C GLU A 287 -1.60 -21.19 4.90
N ARG A 288 -2.32 -20.17 4.40
CA ARG A 288 -1.80 -18.80 4.26
C ARG A 288 -1.65 -18.08 5.60
N ILE A 289 -2.69 -18.07 6.43
CA ILE A 289 -2.74 -17.23 7.65
C ILE A 289 -2.83 -18.03 8.95
N GLY A 290 -2.76 -19.36 8.87
CA GLY A 290 -2.83 -20.26 10.02
C GLY A 290 -4.23 -20.83 10.25
N ASP A 291 -4.33 -21.80 11.15
CA ASP A 291 -5.58 -22.51 11.44
C ASP A 291 -6.62 -21.64 12.16
N GLY A 292 -7.85 -22.15 12.25
CA GLY A 292 -8.96 -21.50 12.96
C GLY A 292 -9.62 -20.36 12.18
N VAL A 293 -9.49 -20.36 10.86
CA VAL A 293 -10.11 -19.33 9.99
C VAL A 293 -11.62 -19.53 9.91
N HIS A 294 -12.37 -18.51 10.34
CA HIS A 294 -13.78 -18.35 9.99
C HIS A 294 -13.88 -17.66 8.63
N LEU A 295 -14.42 -18.37 7.64
CA LEU A 295 -14.56 -17.88 6.27
C LEU A 295 -16.01 -17.43 6.02
N ILE A 296 -16.19 -16.14 5.73
CA ILE A 296 -17.43 -15.54 5.21
C ILE A 296 -17.24 -15.24 3.73
N ARG A 297 -18.23 -15.63 2.92
CA ARG A 297 -18.18 -15.47 1.46
C ARG A 297 -19.38 -14.64 1.01
N LEU A 298 -19.13 -13.54 0.34
CA LEU A 298 -20.16 -12.59 -0.13
C LEU A 298 -20.03 -12.35 -1.64
N ASP A 299 -21.13 -12.01 -2.30
CA ASP A 299 -21.10 -11.60 -3.71
C ASP A 299 -20.35 -10.27 -3.89
N SER A 300 -20.51 -9.37 -2.93
CA SER A 300 -19.63 -8.23 -2.72
C SER A 300 -19.08 -8.23 -1.30
N VAL A 301 -17.76 -8.14 -1.16
CA VAL A 301 -17.14 -7.95 0.15
C VAL A 301 -17.55 -6.62 0.79
N LEU A 302 -18.06 -5.67 -0.01
CA LEU A 302 -18.60 -4.40 0.47
C LEU A 302 -19.98 -4.55 1.14
N ASP A 303 -20.60 -5.74 1.08
CA ASP A 303 -21.86 -6.02 1.80
C ASP A 303 -21.59 -6.44 3.25
N PHE A 304 -20.32 -6.55 3.66
CA PHE A 304 -19.94 -6.91 5.01
C PHE A 304 -20.18 -5.76 6.00
N THR A 305 -20.98 -6.04 7.04
CA THR A 305 -21.35 -5.07 8.07
C THR A 305 -21.06 -5.54 9.49
N ASP A 306 -20.74 -6.82 9.68
CA ASP A 306 -20.55 -7.46 10.99
C ASP A 306 -19.12 -7.30 11.53
N TRP A 307 -18.70 -6.06 11.76
CA TRP A 307 -17.34 -5.74 12.22
C TRP A 307 -17.08 -6.12 13.69
N GLY A 308 -18.13 -6.22 14.50
CA GLY A 308 -18.05 -6.59 15.93
C GLY A 308 -17.81 -8.08 16.17
N GLY A 309 -17.93 -8.90 15.11
CA GLY A 309 -17.91 -10.34 15.18
C GLY A 309 -19.23 -10.91 15.71
N ALA A 310 -19.72 -11.96 15.04
CA ALA A 310 -20.62 -12.93 15.63
C ALA A 310 -20.01 -13.46 16.94
N GLY A 311 -20.67 -13.18 18.06
CA GLY A 311 -20.45 -13.91 19.31
C GLY A 311 -20.79 -15.38 19.17
#